data_AF-A0A953R5M5-F1
#
_entry.id   AF-A0A953R5M5-F1
#
_cell.length_a   1.000
_cell.length_b   1.000
_cell.length_c   1.000
_cell.angle_alpha   90.00
_cell.angle_beta   90.00
_cell.angle_gamma   90.00
#
_symmetry.space_group_name_H-M   'P 1'
#
loop_
_entity.id
_entity.type
_entity.pdbx_description
1 polymer ?
#
loop_
_entity_poly.entity_id
_entity_poly.type
_entity_poly.pdbx_seq_one_letter_code
_entity_poly.pdbx_strand_id
1 'polypeptide(L)'
;MNLIANRCSAAAAETLRDIRDNKRYRALGLTWEEFCQHQGISRGYADRILRWLEELGPSYFKLNSFTRISATEYRKIASAVTEDGLTYAGETIALESGNAPKLAGALDALRREQAALQPPADPVEQGLSKADRGVQAAFVEFQRLLAMNLDEEGRLKLVRNIEAGRDLLEQMRLSAAL
;
A
#
# COMPACT_ATOMS: atom_id res chain seq x y z
N MET A 1 -10.96 21.32 -6.90
CA MET A 1 -10.32 21.28 -5.57
C MET A 1 -10.15 19.81 -5.23
N ASN A 2 -8.91 19.30 -5.12
CA ASN A 2 -8.67 17.88 -4.81
C ASN A 2 -8.75 17.67 -3.31
N LEU A 3 -9.76 16.92 -2.86
CA LEU A 3 -9.96 16.60 -1.45
C LEU A 3 -8.86 15.67 -0.89
N ILE A 4 -8.21 14.89 -1.75
CA ILE A 4 -7.30 13.80 -1.36
C ILE A 4 -5.91 14.05 -1.96
N ALA A 5 -4.99 14.51 -1.12
CA ALA A 5 -3.57 14.59 -1.45
C ALA A 5 -2.90 13.20 -1.35
N ASN A 6 -1.60 13.11 -1.67
CA ASN A 6 -0.81 11.86 -1.60
C ASN A 6 -0.86 11.14 -0.22
N ARG A 7 -1.31 11.84 0.84
CA ARG A 7 -1.76 11.25 2.10
C ARG A 7 -3.16 11.76 2.43
N CYS A 8 -4.11 10.83 2.58
CA CYS A 8 -5.45 11.15 3.06
C CYS A 8 -5.36 11.49 4.56
N SER A 9 -5.81 12.68 4.96
CA SER A 9 -5.94 13.04 6.37
C SER A 9 -7.23 12.45 6.95
N ALA A 10 -7.34 12.41 8.28
CA ALA A 10 -8.57 11.96 8.93
C ALA A 10 -9.78 12.81 8.52
N ALA A 11 -9.61 14.13 8.45
CA ALA A 11 -10.64 15.04 7.99
C ALA A 11 -11.06 14.80 6.52
N ALA A 12 -10.10 14.49 5.65
CA ALA A 12 -10.40 14.17 4.24
C ALA A 12 -11.15 12.84 4.11
N ALA A 13 -10.77 11.81 4.87
CA ALA A 13 -11.48 10.53 4.91
C ALA A 13 -12.92 10.69 5.42
N GLU A 14 -13.10 11.48 6.47
CA GLU A 14 -14.41 11.81 7.04
C GLU A 14 -15.30 12.59 6.05
N THR A 15 -14.71 13.58 5.37
CA THR A 15 -15.43 14.34 4.34
C THR A 15 -15.82 13.43 3.17
N LEU A 16 -14.95 12.50 2.77
CA LEU A 16 -15.26 11.52 1.73
C LEU A 16 -16.43 10.61 2.14
N ARG A 17 -16.47 10.16 3.41
CA ARG A 17 -17.56 9.37 3.98
C ARG A 17 -18.88 10.13 3.94
N ASP A 18 -18.89 11.37 4.44
CA ASP A 18 -20.09 12.22 4.41
C ASP A 18 -20.63 12.40 2.98
N ILE A 19 -19.76 12.69 2.01
CA ILE A 19 -20.15 12.83 0.60
C ILE A 19 -20.75 11.53 0.05
N ARG A 20 -20.16 10.39 0.41
CA ARG A 20 -20.59 9.07 -0.03
C ARG A 20 -21.95 8.70 0.56
N ASP A 21 -22.09 8.80 1.87
CA ASP A 21 -23.26 8.36 2.62
C ASP A 21 -24.48 9.22 2.29
N ASN A 22 -24.28 10.55 2.22
CA ASN A 22 -25.32 11.50 1.85
C ASN A 22 -25.50 11.66 0.33
N LYS A 23 -24.75 10.90 -0.47
CA LYS A 23 -24.80 10.91 -1.95
C LYS A 23 -24.68 12.32 -2.56
N ARG A 24 -23.93 13.22 -1.91
CA ARG A 24 -23.82 14.64 -2.30
C ARG A 24 -23.26 14.83 -3.72
N TYR A 25 -22.48 13.87 -4.21
CA TYR A 25 -21.99 13.84 -5.59
C TYR A 25 -23.12 13.82 -6.64
N ARG A 26 -24.32 13.35 -6.30
CA ARG A 26 -25.48 13.37 -7.21
C ARG A 26 -26.01 14.78 -7.47
N ALA A 27 -25.81 15.73 -6.54
CA ALA A 27 -26.18 17.13 -6.76
C ALA A 27 -25.36 17.78 -7.90
N LEU A 28 -24.21 17.19 -8.24
CA LEU A 28 -23.36 17.59 -9.36
C LEU A 28 -23.68 16.80 -10.65
N GLY A 29 -24.70 15.94 -10.65
CA GLY A 29 -25.03 15.08 -11.79
C GLY A 29 -24.02 13.95 -12.04
N LEU A 30 -23.11 13.71 -11.10
CA LEU A 30 -22.05 12.71 -11.24
C LEU A 30 -22.46 11.36 -10.66
N THR A 31 -21.91 10.28 -11.22
CA THR A 31 -21.79 8.99 -10.55
C THR A 31 -20.69 9.03 -9.49
N TRP A 32 -20.62 7.99 -8.65
CA TRP A 32 -19.56 7.89 -7.64
C TRP A 32 -18.17 7.78 -8.28
N GLU A 33 -18.07 7.03 -9.37
CA GLU A 33 -16.81 6.84 -10.08
C GLU A 33 -16.31 8.13 -10.72
N GLU A 34 -17.19 8.86 -11.41
CA GLU A 34 -16.86 10.17 -11.97
C GLU A 34 -16.47 11.16 -10.87
N PHE A 35 -17.19 11.18 -9.75
CA PHE A 35 -16.80 12.01 -8.61
C PHE A 35 -15.38 11.68 -8.11
N CYS A 36 -15.02 10.39 -7.98
CA CYS A 36 -13.68 9.99 -7.56
C CYS A 36 -12.62 10.46 -8.57
N GLN A 37 -12.87 10.29 -9.86
CA GLN A 37 -11.98 10.76 -10.92
C GLN A 37 -11.81 12.29 -10.87
N HIS A 38 -12.89 13.03 -10.62
CA HIS A 38 -12.86 14.48 -10.39
C HIS A 38 -12.04 14.90 -9.16
N GLN A 39 -11.91 14.02 -8.15
CA GLN A 39 -11.02 14.22 -6.99
C GLN A 39 -9.58 13.76 -7.25
N GLY A 40 -9.28 13.27 -8.46
CA GLY A 40 -7.96 12.76 -8.84
C GLY A 40 -7.62 11.38 -8.30
N ILE A 41 -8.64 10.58 -7.91
CA ILE A 41 -8.43 9.22 -7.39
C ILE A 41 -9.32 8.18 -8.07
N SER A 42 -8.90 6.92 -8.05
CA SER A 42 -9.76 5.84 -8.54
C SER A 42 -10.89 5.54 -7.54
N ARG A 43 -12.03 5.05 -8.03
CA ARG A 43 -13.11 4.54 -7.19
C ARG A 43 -12.61 3.49 -6.19
N GLY A 44 -11.78 2.55 -6.64
CA GLY A 44 -11.23 1.50 -5.77
C GLY A 44 -10.37 2.06 -4.64
N TYR A 45 -9.67 3.18 -4.87
CA TYR A 45 -8.92 3.85 -3.80
C TYR A 45 -9.86 4.59 -2.83
N ALA A 46 -10.90 5.25 -3.32
CA ALA A 46 -11.92 5.89 -2.49
C ALA A 46 -12.62 4.85 -1.57
N ASP A 47 -13.07 3.74 -2.16
CA ASP A 47 -13.73 2.65 -1.44
C ASP A 47 -12.77 2.02 -0.40
N ARG A 48 -11.46 2.03 -0.67
CA ARG A 48 -10.43 1.56 0.29
C ARG A 48 -10.24 2.54 1.45
N ILE A 49 -10.25 3.85 1.21
CA ILE A 49 -10.19 4.88 2.27
C ILE A 49 -11.37 4.72 3.22
N LEU A 50 -12.59 4.58 2.69
CA LEU A 50 -13.80 4.40 3.51
C LEU A 50 -13.72 3.15 4.38
N ARG A 51 -13.25 2.04 3.80
CA ARG A 51 -13.03 0.79 4.54
C ARG A 51 -11.97 0.95 5.64
N TRP A 52 -10.87 1.63 5.38
CA TRP A 52 -9.86 1.90 6.42
C TRP A 52 -10.39 2.80 7.52
N LEU A 53 -11.26 3.76 7.19
CA LEU A 53 -11.91 4.60 8.19
C LEU A 53 -12.85 3.79 9.09
N GLU A 54 -13.58 2.84 8.51
CA GLU A 54 -14.45 1.92 9.25
C GLU A 54 -13.66 0.93 10.12
N GLU A 55 -12.63 0.30 9.54
CA GLU A 55 -11.84 -0.76 10.21
C GLU A 55 -10.83 -0.24 11.23
N LEU A 56 -10.15 0.88 10.91
CA LEU A 56 -8.97 1.37 11.65
C LEU A 56 -9.24 2.70 12.36
N GLY A 57 -10.34 3.35 12.03
CA GLY A 57 -10.75 4.62 12.63
C GLY A 57 -9.90 5.82 12.22
N PRO A 58 -10.26 7.02 12.73
CA PRO A 58 -9.58 8.28 12.40
C PRO A 58 -8.12 8.34 12.86
N SER A 59 -7.78 7.64 13.95
CA SER A 59 -6.42 7.63 14.52
C SER A 59 -5.38 7.05 13.56
N TYR A 60 -5.77 6.09 12.70
CA TYR A 60 -4.91 5.61 11.62
C TYR A 60 -4.49 6.74 10.67
N PHE A 61 -5.45 7.52 10.18
CA PHE A 61 -5.18 8.62 9.25
C PHE A 61 -4.41 9.76 9.90
N LYS A 62 -4.66 10.05 11.18
CA LYS A 62 -3.86 11.02 11.96
C LYS A 62 -2.40 10.55 12.05
N LEU A 63 -2.16 9.33 12.51
CA LEU A 63 -0.80 8.79 12.64
C LEU A 63 -0.07 8.72 11.29
N ASN A 64 -0.76 8.29 10.22
CA ASN A 64 -0.21 8.22 8.86
C ASN A 64 0.01 9.61 8.21
N SER A 65 -0.58 10.67 8.77
CA SER A 65 -0.28 12.04 8.33
C SER A 65 1.15 12.46 8.74
N PHE A 66 1.60 12.01 9.92
CA PHE A 66 2.90 12.37 10.50
C PHE A 66 3.99 11.31 10.28
N THR A 67 3.59 10.04 10.18
CA THR A 67 4.50 8.90 10.03
C THR A 67 4.22 8.15 8.72
N ARG A 68 5.16 7.33 8.26
CA ARG A 68 4.87 6.35 7.20
C ARG A 68 4.42 5.07 7.86
N ILE A 69 3.13 4.77 7.84
CA ILE A 69 2.58 3.51 8.38
C ILE A 69 1.52 2.93 7.45
N SER A 70 1.67 1.66 7.10
CA SER A 70 0.66 0.92 6.34
C SER A 70 -0.50 0.49 7.22
N ALA A 71 -1.66 0.23 6.63
CA ALA A 71 -2.81 -0.34 7.33
C ALA A 71 -2.46 -1.67 8.03
N THR A 72 -1.61 -2.50 7.42
CA THR A 72 -1.17 -3.78 8.00
C THR A 72 -0.30 -3.58 9.24
N GLU A 73 0.65 -2.64 9.20
CA GLU A 73 1.46 -2.30 10.38
C GLU A 73 0.59 -1.69 11.49
N TYR A 74 -0.34 -0.80 11.14
CA TYR A 74 -1.25 -0.18 12.10
C TYR A 74 -2.06 -1.23 12.86
N ARG A 75 -2.64 -2.24 12.18
CA ARG A 75 -3.39 -3.31 12.84
C ARG A 75 -2.59 -4.05 13.91
N LYS A 76 -1.27 -4.20 13.73
CA LYS A 76 -0.40 -4.86 14.71
C LYS A 76 -0.17 -4.03 15.97
N ILE A 77 -0.30 -2.71 15.86
CA ILE A 77 -0.08 -1.77 16.98
C ILE A 77 -1.37 -1.08 17.43
N ALA A 78 -2.52 -1.49 16.90
CA ALA A 78 -3.80 -0.79 17.10
C ALA A 78 -4.18 -0.69 18.57
N SER A 79 -3.85 -1.69 19.38
CA SER A 79 -4.05 -1.68 20.84
C SER A 79 -3.22 -0.62 21.57
N ALA A 80 -2.11 -0.17 20.98
CA ALA A 80 -1.26 0.88 21.52
C ALA A 80 -1.67 2.29 21.04
N VAL A 81 -2.62 2.40 20.10
CA VAL A 81 -3.08 3.70 19.58
C VAL A 81 -4.46 4.01 20.14
N THR A 82 -4.55 5.07 20.93
CA THR A 82 -5.80 5.57 21.51
C THR A 82 -6.20 6.88 20.84
N GLU A 83 -7.29 7.50 21.32
CA GLU A 83 -7.64 8.87 20.91
C GLU A 83 -6.61 9.90 21.39
N ASP A 84 -5.98 9.64 22.54
CA ASP A 84 -5.00 10.52 23.18
C ASP A 84 -3.61 10.45 22.51
N GLY A 85 -3.26 9.31 21.90
CA GLY A 85 -1.93 9.16 21.31
C GLY A 85 -1.50 7.73 20.98
N LEU A 86 -0.25 7.61 20.56
CA LEU A 86 0.48 6.34 20.51
C LEU A 86 1.14 6.10 21.87
N THR A 87 0.77 5.02 22.54
CA THR A 87 1.39 4.58 23.79
C THR A 87 2.64 3.74 23.48
N TYR A 88 3.79 4.15 23.98
CA TYR A 88 5.04 3.41 23.86
C TYR A 88 5.92 3.65 25.09
N ALA A 89 6.52 2.58 25.63
CA ALA A 89 7.38 2.62 26.81
C ALA A 89 6.76 3.33 28.04
N GLY A 90 5.44 3.23 28.23
CA GLY A 90 4.71 3.87 29.33
C GLY A 90 4.38 5.35 29.11
N GLU A 91 4.76 5.93 27.97
CA GLU A 91 4.41 7.29 27.58
C GLU A 91 3.34 7.29 26.48
N THR A 92 2.39 8.24 26.55
CA THR A 92 1.42 8.50 25.47
C THR A 92 1.88 9.70 24.64
N ILE A 93 2.20 9.47 23.36
CA ILE A 93 2.66 10.49 22.42
C ILE A 93 1.47 10.98 21.59
N ALA A 94 1.09 12.25 21.74
CA ALA A 94 -0.05 12.81 21.02
C ALA A 94 0.14 12.80 19.50
N LEU A 95 -0.94 12.52 18.75
CA LEU A 95 -0.97 12.43 17.29
C LEU A 95 -1.01 13.81 16.62
N GLU A 96 0.07 14.57 16.74
CA GLU A 96 0.20 15.93 16.21
C GLU A 96 1.55 16.18 15.54
N SER A 97 1.62 17.25 14.75
CA SER A 97 2.81 17.57 13.94
C SER A 97 4.07 17.82 14.79
N GLY A 98 3.92 18.45 15.96
CA GLY A 98 5.02 18.70 16.90
C GLY A 98 5.70 17.41 17.39
N ASN A 99 4.96 16.31 17.44
CA ASN A 99 5.46 15.01 17.89
C ASN A 99 5.90 14.10 16.73
N ALA A 100 5.88 14.57 15.47
CA ALA A 100 6.15 13.70 14.31
C ALA A 100 7.48 12.92 14.40
N PRO A 101 8.63 13.51 14.81
CA PRO A 101 9.87 12.75 15.00
C PRO A 101 9.77 11.69 16.09
N LYS A 102 9.06 12.00 17.19
CA LYS A 102 8.87 11.10 18.33
C LYS A 102 7.96 9.92 17.99
N LEU A 103 6.86 10.19 17.28
CA LEU A 103 5.96 9.18 16.74
C LEU A 103 6.68 8.24 15.77
N ALA A 104 7.53 8.78 14.89
CA ALA A 104 8.33 7.97 13.97
C ALA A 104 9.32 7.07 14.72
N GLY A 105 10.02 7.60 15.73
CA GLY A 105 10.93 6.83 16.56
C GLY A 105 10.25 5.70 17.35
N ALA A 106 9.09 5.96 17.93
CA ALA A 106 8.28 4.94 18.61
C ALA A 106 7.81 3.85 17.64
N LEU A 107 7.37 4.22 16.45
CA LEU A 107 6.96 3.26 15.42
C LEU A 107 8.13 2.39 14.95
N ASP A 108 9.32 2.97 14.76
CA ASP A 108 10.52 2.23 14.38
C ASP A 108 10.98 1.26 15.47
N ALA A 109 10.80 1.64 16.75
CA ALA A 109 11.06 0.73 17.85
C ALA A 109 10.08 -0.45 17.87
N LEU A 110 8.77 -0.17 17.74
CA LEU A 110 7.74 -1.21 17.62
C LEU A 110 7.98 -2.17 16.44
N ARG A 111 8.46 -1.63 15.31
CA ARG A 111 8.87 -2.46 14.15
C ARG A 111 10.01 -3.41 14.49
N ARG A 112 11.05 -2.93 15.18
CA ARG A 112 12.20 -3.75 15.59
C ARG A 112 11.78 -4.83 16.59
N GLU A 113 10.93 -4.49 17.56
CA GLU A 113 10.38 -5.45 18.52
C GLU A 113 9.59 -6.56 17.82
N GLN A 114 8.71 -6.20 16.88
CA GLN A 114 7.98 -7.18 16.08
C GLN A 114 8.91 -8.05 15.22
N ALA A 115 9.95 -7.46 14.62
CA ALA A 115 10.93 -8.21 13.84
C ALA A 115 11.73 -9.19 14.72
N ALA A 116 12.03 -8.84 15.97
CA ALA A 116 12.72 -9.70 16.92
C ALA A 116 11.84 -10.86 17.42
N LEU A 117 10.52 -10.68 17.47
CA LEU A 117 9.55 -11.74 17.81
C LEU A 117 9.33 -12.74 16.67
N GLN A 118 9.62 -12.35 15.43
CA GLN A 118 9.61 -13.27 14.31
C GLN A 118 10.90 -14.08 14.32
N PRO A 119 10.85 -15.43 14.25
CA PRO A 119 12.05 -16.19 14.01
C PRO A 119 12.71 -15.67 12.73
N PRO A 120 14.05 -15.56 12.67
CA PRO A 120 14.73 -15.13 11.47
C PRO A 120 14.23 -15.99 10.32
N ALA A 121 13.59 -15.36 9.33
CA ALA A 121 12.99 -16.10 8.23
C ALA A 121 14.08 -16.93 7.55
N ASP A 122 13.78 -18.20 7.29
CA ASP A 122 14.72 -19.15 6.71
C ASP A 122 15.37 -18.53 5.46
N PRO A 123 16.70 -18.36 5.40
CA PRO A 123 17.38 -17.78 4.24
C PRO A 123 17.00 -18.47 2.92
N VAL A 124 16.70 -19.77 2.96
CA VAL A 124 16.23 -20.54 1.79
C VAL A 124 14.83 -20.07 1.40
N GLU A 125 13.89 -20.01 2.34
CA GLU A 125 12.53 -19.55 2.09
C GLU A 125 12.48 -18.09 1.63
N GLN A 126 13.32 -17.22 2.20
CA GLN A 126 13.49 -15.84 1.74
C GLN A 126 14.01 -15.78 0.30
N GLY A 127 15.01 -16.61 -0.02
CA GLY A 127 15.57 -16.74 -1.35
C GLY A 127 14.51 -17.16 -2.37
N LEU A 128 13.74 -18.19 -2.05
CA LEU A 128 12.64 -18.69 -2.88
C LEU A 128 11.54 -17.63 -3.07
N SER A 129 11.10 -16.98 -1.99
CA SER A 129 10.07 -15.91 -2.05
C SER A 129 10.54 -14.70 -2.86
N LYS A 130 11.83 -14.35 -2.78
CA LYS A 130 12.41 -13.28 -3.60
C LYS A 130 12.45 -13.68 -5.09
N ALA A 131 12.84 -14.90 -5.40
CA ALA A 131 12.86 -15.41 -6.77
C ALA A 131 11.46 -15.43 -7.38
N ASP A 132 10.46 -15.96 -6.67
CA ASP A 132 9.07 -16.01 -7.09
C ASP A 132 8.50 -14.62 -7.41
N ARG A 133 8.67 -13.65 -6.49
CA ARG A 133 8.26 -12.26 -6.73
C ARG A 133 8.94 -11.64 -7.96
N GLY A 134 10.21 -11.95 -8.20
CA GLY A 134 10.94 -11.48 -9.38
C GLY A 134 10.32 -11.99 -10.69
N VAL A 135 9.99 -13.29 -10.75
CA VAL A 135 9.33 -13.90 -11.92
C VAL A 135 7.94 -13.30 -12.14
N GLN A 136 7.14 -13.16 -11.09
CA GLN A 136 5.81 -12.55 -11.18
C GLN A 136 5.88 -11.10 -11.65
N ALA A 137 6.83 -10.31 -11.15
CA ALA A 137 7.01 -8.92 -11.57
C ALA A 137 7.37 -8.81 -13.06
N ALA A 138 8.26 -9.68 -13.56
CA ALA A 138 8.59 -9.73 -14.99
C ALA A 138 7.35 -10.08 -15.84
N PHE A 139 6.54 -11.04 -15.39
CA PHE A 139 5.30 -11.41 -16.08
C PHE A 139 4.30 -10.25 -16.16
N VAL A 140 4.09 -9.53 -15.05
CA VAL A 140 3.21 -8.35 -15.01
C VAL A 140 3.69 -7.28 -16.00
N GLU A 141 4.99 -7.02 -16.06
CA GLU A 141 5.54 -6.02 -17.00
C GLU A 141 5.38 -6.48 -18.47
N PHE A 142 5.59 -7.75 -18.77
CA PHE A 142 5.33 -8.28 -20.12
C PHE A 142 3.85 -8.17 -20.50
N GLN A 143 2.92 -8.46 -19.59
CA GLN A 143 1.49 -8.24 -19.83
C GLN A 143 1.17 -6.76 -20.10
N ARG A 144 1.79 -5.84 -19.36
CA ARG A 144 1.66 -4.40 -19.59
C ARG A 144 2.14 -4.02 -20.99
N LEU A 145 3.31 -4.51 -21.40
CA LEU A 145 3.88 -4.25 -22.73
C LEU A 145 3.03 -4.85 -23.87
N LEU A 146 2.43 -6.03 -23.67
CA LEU A 146 1.49 -6.63 -24.62
C LEU A 146 0.20 -5.81 -24.78
N ALA A 147 -0.24 -5.13 -23.72
CA ALA A 147 -1.40 -4.24 -23.76
C ALA A 147 -1.08 -2.86 -24.38
N MET A 148 0.19 -2.55 -24.62
CA MET A 148 0.61 -1.31 -25.28
C MET A 148 0.63 -1.47 -26.80
N ASN A 149 0.42 -0.37 -27.51
CA ASN A 149 0.48 -0.37 -28.98
C ASN A 149 1.95 -0.28 -29.46
N LEU A 150 2.70 -1.36 -29.28
CA LEU A 150 4.10 -1.45 -29.69
C LEU A 150 4.22 -1.52 -31.22
N ASP A 151 5.26 -0.88 -31.75
CA ASP A 151 5.70 -1.03 -33.14
C ASP A 151 6.34 -2.41 -33.37
N GLU A 152 6.69 -2.71 -34.62
CA GLU A 152 7.24 -4.02 -35.00
C GLU A 152 8.55 -4.33 -34.28
N GLU A 153 9.44 -3.34 -34.14
CA GLU A 153 10.71 -3.50 -33.42
C GLU A 153 10.49 -3.78 -31.93
N GLY A 154 9.57 -3.04 -31.30
CA GLY A 154 9.20 -3.24 -29.90
C GLY A 154 8.59 -4.62 -29.64
N ARG A 155 7.75 -5.12 -30.55
CA ARG A 155 7.19 -6.47 -30.47
C ARG A 155 8.27 -7.54 -30.60
N LEU A 156 9.19 -7.39 -31.55
CA LEU A 156 10.31 -8.32 -31.73
C LEU A 156 11.22 -8.38 -30.49
N LYS A 157 11.54 -7.24 -29.88
CA LYS A 157 12.32 -7.18 -28.63
C LYS A 157 11.58 -7.87 -27.49
N LEU A 158 10.27 -7.66 -27.36
CA LEU A 158 9.46 -8.29 -26.33
C LEU A 158 9.46 -9.82 -26.47
N VAL A 159 9.24 -10.35 -27.67
CA VAL A 159 9.28 -11.81 -27.93
C VAL A 159 10.64 -12.39 -27.56
N ARG A 160 11.74 -11.78 -28.01
CA ARG A 160 13.10 -12.24 -27.69
C ARG A 160 13.37 -12.28 -26.19
N ASN A 161 12.90 -11.28 -25.44
CA ASN A 161 13.08 -11.24 -23.99
C ASN A 161 12.27 -12.33 -23.27
N ILE A 162 11.06 -12.61 -23.74
CA ILE A 162 10.22 -13.70 -23.19
C ILE A 162 10.88 -15.06 -23.46
N GLU A 163 11.37 -15.28 -24.69
CA GLU A 163 12.07 -16.51 -25.06
C GLU A 163 13.34 -16.72 -24.24
N ALA A 164 14.18 -15.69 -24.13
CA ALA A 164 15.39 -15.76 -23.31
C ALA A 164 15.06 -16.05 -21.82
N GLY A 165 14.00 -15.43 -21.29
CA GLY A 165 13.54 -15.70 -19.93
C GLY A 165 13.06 -17.14 -19.73
N ARG A 166 12.30 -17.69 -20.71
CA ARG A 166 11.85 -19.09 -20.70
C ARG A 166 13.04 -20.04 -20.67
N ASP A 167 14.02 -19.83 -21.54
CA ASP A 167 15.17 -20.72 -21.68
C ASP A 167 16.03 -20.72 -20.41
N LEU A 168 16.23 -19.55 -19.78
CA LEU A 168 16.92 -19.44 -18.48
C LEU A 168 16.19 -20.19 -17.35
N LEU A 169 14.87 -20.04 -17.27
CA LEU A 169 14.06 -20.73 -16.25
C LEU A 169 14.09 -22.25 -16.44
N GLU A 170 14.03 -22.72 -17.69
CA GLU A 170 14.11 -24.15 -18.00
C GLU A 170 15.49 -24.73 -17.67
N GLN A 171 16.57 -24.00 -17.98
CA GLN A 171 17.92 -24.39 -17.60
C GLN A 171 18.06 -24.54 -16.09
N MET A 172 17.56 -23.57 -15.31
CA MET A 172 17.57 -23.65 -13.84
C MET A 172 16.73 -24.82 -13.31
N ARG A 173 15.56 -25.08 -13.91
CA ARG A 173 14.69 -26.22 -13.54
C ARG A 173 15.42 -27.55 -13.71
N LEU A 174 16.12 -27.73 -14.83
CA LEU A 174 16.91 -28.94 -15.08
C LEU A 174 18.08 -29.09 -14.12
N SER A 175 18.77 -27.99 -13.78
CA SER A 175 19.87 -28.01 -12.80
C SER A 175 19.41 -28.28 -11.36
N ALA A 176 18.19 -27.90 -10.99
CA ALA A 176 17.64 -28.13 -9.65
C ALA A 176 17.08 -29.55 -9.43
N ALA A 177 16.95 -30.35 -10.50
CA ALA A 177 16.43 -31.73 -10.45
C ALA A 177 17.53 -32.81 -10.36
N LEU A 178 18.80 -32.39 -10.26
CA LEU A 178 19.99 -33.22 -10.08
C LEU A 178 20.45 -33.18 -8.61
#